data_AF-A0A960I239-F1
#
_entry.id   AF-A0A960I239-F1
#
_cell.length_a   1.000
_cell.length_b   1.000
_cell.length_c   1.000
_cell.angle_alpha   90.00
_cell.angle_beta   90.00
_cell.angle_gamma   90.00
#
_symmetry.space_group_name_H-M   'P 1'
#
loop_
_entity.id
_entity.type
_entity.pdbx_description
1 polymer ?
#
loop_
_entity_poly.entity_id
_entity_poly.type
_entity_poly.pdbx_seq_one_letter_code
_entity_poly.pdbx_strand_id
1 'polypeptide(L)' 'QENVFGRSKADSVEMDDDVKPPTAHIARVVMEDDEGEEIEIFRRSVPYGTVTEHGLHFVAFSADPHRFTAMLQRMFGA' A
#
# COMPACT_ATOMS: atom_id res chain seq x y z
N GLN A 1 6.09 -9.48 -10.63
CA GLN A 1 4.87 -9.01 -9.95
C GLN A 1 5.14 -8.86 -8.46
N GLU A 2 5.68 -9.89 -7.80
CA GLU A 2 6.00 -9.87 -6.37
C GLU A 2 6.87 -8.68 -5.96
N ASN A 3 7.97 -8.40 -6.69
CA ASN A 3 8.81 -7.21 -6.44
C ASN A 3 8.10 -5.86 -6.57
N VAL A 4 6.97 -5.80 -7.30
CA VAL A 4 6.15 -4.58 -7.41
C VAL A 4 5.28 -4.41 -6.16
N PHE A 5 4.83 -5.49 -5.53
CA PHE A 5 3.99 -5.44 -4.33
C PHE A 5 4.78 -5.54 -3.03
N GLY A 6 5.93 -6.23 -3.03
CA GLY A 6 6.75 -6.54 -1.87
C GLY A 6 6.29 -7.79 -1.10
N ARG A 7 5.48 -8.66 -1.72
CA ARG A 7 4.98 -9.91 -1.14
C ARG A 7 4.96 -11.03 -2.17
N SER A 8 5.10 -12.26 -1.71
CA SER A 8 4.88 -13.46 -2.53
C SER A 8 3.42 -13.53 -2.99
N LYS A 9 3.20 -14.04 -4.20
CA LYS A 9 1.89 -14.01 -4.86
C LYS A 9 0.97 -15.11 -4.38
N ALA A 10 1.50 -16.32 -4.18
CA ALA A 10 0.70 -17.49 -3.81
C ALA A 10 0.27 -17.42 -2.34
N ASP A 11 1.21 -17.12 -1.46
CA ASP A 11 1.03 -17.25 -0.01
C ASP A 11 0.90 -15.91 0.71
N SER A 12 1.06 -14.78 0.00
CA SER A 12 1.00 -13.43 0.58
C SER A 12 2.02 -13.20 1.70
N VAL A 13 3.12 -13.95 1.72
CA VAL A 13 4.24 -13.74 2.65
C VAL A 13 4.98 -12.46 2.27
N GLU A 14 5.28 -11.62 3.26
CA GLU A 14 6.05 -10.39 3.06
C GLU A 14 7.51 -10.69 2.72
N MET A 15 8.11 -9.87 1.86
CA MET A 15 9.54 -9.95 1.61
C MET A 15 10.34 -9.40 2.79
N ASP A 16 11.47 -10.02 3.08
CA ASP A 16 12.44 -9.49 4.04
C ASP A 16 12.97 -8.12 3.58
N ASP A 17 13.34 -7.25 4.52
CA ASP A 17 13.71 -5.86 4.21
C ASP A 17 15.01 -5.72 3.41
N ASP A 18 15.88 -6.72 3.44
CA ASP A 18 17.13 -6.78 2.67
C ASP A 18 16.91 -7.09 1.19
N VAL A 19 15.79 -7.74 0.84
CA VAL A 19 15.43 -8.10 -0.53
C VAL A 19 14.27 -7.26 -1.09
N LYS A 20 13.47 -6.63 -0.22
CA LYS A 20 12.31 -5.81 -0.58
C LYS A 20 12.75 -4.54 -1.34
N PRO A 21 12.33 -4.36 -2.61
CA PRO A 21 12.71 -3.16 -3.35
C PRO A 21 12.11 -1.89 -2.71
N PRO A 22 12.85 -0.77 -2.67
CA PRO A 22 12.32 0.50 -2.15
C PRO A 22 11.19 1.09 -3.01
N THR A 23 10.98 0.55 -4.21
CA THR A 23 9.88 0.90 -5.13
C THR A 23 8.66 -0.01 -4.98
N ALA A 24 8.73 -1.05 -4.14
CA ALA A 24 7.61 -1.95 -3.91
C ALA A 24 6.45 -1.22 -3.21
N HIS A 25 5.21 -1.57 -3.55
CA HIS A 25 4.03 -0.93 -2.99
C HIS A 25 4.06 -0.89 -1.45
N ILE A 26 4.35 -2.03 -0.80
CA ILE A 26 4.41 -2.10 0.67
C ILE A 26 5.46 -1.15 1.26
N ALA A 27 6.64 -1.05 0.64
CA ALA A 27 7.71 -0.16 1.07
C ALA A 27 7.35 1.34 0.93
N ARG A 28 6.36 1.68 0.07
CA ARG A 28 5.88 3.06 -0.10
C ARG A 28 4.75 3.43 0.85
N VAL A 29 3.96 2.46 1.32
CA VAL A 29 2.74 2.71 2.10
C VAL A 29 2.87 2.38 3.58
N VAL A 30 3.84 1.54 3.99
CA VAL A 30 4.18 1.33 5.39
C VAL A 30 5.07 2.48 5.85
N MET A 31 4.64 3.21 6.88
CA MET A 31 5.29 4.43 7.35
C MET A 31 5.09 4.55 8.85
N GLU A 32 6.08 5.14 9.52
CA GLU A 32 6.03 5.46 10.94
C GLU A 32 5.90 6.97 11.13
N ASP A 33 5.32 7.39 12.25
CA ASP A 33 5.33 8.78 12.69
C ASP A 33 6.61 9.15 13.44
N ASP A 34 6.67 10.38 13.97
CA ASP A 34 7.84 10.89 14.69
C ASP A 34 8.12 10.14 16.01
N GLU A 35 7.14 9.39 16.52
CA GLU A 35 7.25 8.57 17.73
C GLU A 35 7.63 7.11 17.40
N GLY A 36 7.70 6.75 16.12
CA GLY A 36 8.00 5.40 15.62
C GLY A 36 6.78 4.49 15.52
N GLU A 37 5.56 5.04 15.64
CA GLU A 37 4.32 4.26 15.57
C GLU A 37 3.81 4.17 14.12
N GLU A 38 3.28 3.01 13.73
CA GLU A 38 2.81 2.80 12.36
C GLU A 38 1.58 3.67 12.04
N ILE A 39 1.66 4.41 10.93
CA ILE A 39 0.58 5.23 10.42
C ILE A 39 -0.38 4.35 9.62
N GLU A 40 -1.42 3.86 10.29
CA GLU A 40 -2.38 2.94 9.67
C GLU A 40 -3.66 3.63 9.13
N ILE A 41 -4.26 2.98 8.12
CA ILE A 41 -5.60 3.29 7.59
C ILE A 41 -6.43 2.00 7.48
N PHE A 42 -7.74 2.10 7.62
CA PHE A 42 -8.64 0.96 7.40
C PHE A 42 -9.16 0.95 5.97
N ARG A 43 -8.84 -0.09 5.19
CA ARG A 43 -9.26 -0.21 3.78
C ARG A 43 -10.46 -1.13 3.62
N ARG A 44 -11.45 -0.70 2.84
CA ARG A 44 -12.58 -1.54 2.36
C ARG A 44 -12.64 -1.53 0.84
N SER A 45 -11.47 -1.68 0.23
CA SER A 45 -11.33 -1.69 -1.21
C SER A 45 -11.91 -2.97 -1.80
N VAL A 46 -12.56 -2.86 -2.96
CA VAL A 46 -13.18 -4.00 -3.65
C VAL A 46 -12.76 -4.01 -5.12
N PRO A 47 -12.61 -5.20 -5.73
CA PRO A 47 -12.41 -5.28 -7.18
C PRO A 47 -13.67 -4.79 -7.91
N TYR A 48 -13.48 -4.18 -9.08
CA TYR A 48 -14.56 -3.90 -10.01
C TYR A 48 -14.13 -4.29 -11.42
N GLY A 49 -15.11 -4.57 -12.28
CA GLY A 49 -14.82 -4.70 -13.69
C GLY A 49 -15.83 -5.48 -14.52
N THR A 50 -15.57 -5.41 -15.82
CA THR A 50 -16.09 -6.22 -16.92
C THR A 50 -14.92 -6.96 -17.58
N VAL A 51 -15.16 -7.59 -18.74
CA VAL A 51 -14.09 -8.25 -19.51
C VAL A 51 -13.02 -7.26 -20.00
N THR A 52 -13.41 -6.03 -20.34
CA THR A 52 -12.51 -5.04 -20.96
C THR A 52 -11.99 -3.98 -19.99
N GLU A 53 -12.66 -3.78 -18.86
CA GLU A 53 -12.27 -2.79 -17.84
C GLU A 53 -12.25 -3.46 -16.49
N HIS A 54 -11.13 -3.41 -15.76
CA HIS A 54 -11.03 -3.98 -14.43
C HIS A 54 -10.04 -3.19 -13.59
N GLY A 55 -10.30 -3.13 -12.29
CA GLY A 55 -9.48 -2.37 -11.37
C GLY A 55 -9.87 -2.57 -9.93
N LEU A 56 -9.46 -1.61 -9.11
CA LEU A 56 -9.71 -1.57 -7.68
C LEU A 56 -10.46 -0.29 -7.34
N HIS A 57 -11.65 -0.42 -6.75
CA HIS A 57 -12.26 0.69 -6.05
C HIS A 57 -11.56 0.83 -4.71
N PHE A 58 -10.61 1.76 -4.64
CA PHE A 58 -9.89 2.05 -3.42
C PHE A 58 -10.76 2.87 -2.46
N VAL A 59 -11.03 2.32 -1.29
CA VAL A 59 -11.77 3.00 -0.21
C VAL A 59 -10.97 2.85 1.08
N ALA A 60 -10.67 3.98 1.72
CA ALA A 60 -9.93 4.06 2.96
C ALA A 60 -10.67 4.92 3.98
N PHE A 61 -10.58 4.53 5.23
CA PHE A 61 -11.09 5.23 6.40
C PHE A 61 -9.93 5.51 7.35
N SER A 62 -9.94 6.71 7.92
CA SER A 62 -8.97 7.14 8.92
C SER A 62 -9.62 8.20 9.80
N ALA A 63 -9.23 8.26 11.08
CA ALA A 63 -9.59 9.37 11.95
C ALA A 63 -8.90 10.69 11.52
N ASP A 64 -7.78 10.57 10.81
CA ASP A 64 -7.01 11.69 10.27
C ASP A 64 -6.80 11.53 8.75
N PRO A 65 -7.32 12.45 7.91
CA PRO A 65 -7.15 12.41 6.46
C PRO A 65 -5.69 12.59 5.99
N HIS A 66 -4.81 13.12 6.83
CA HIS A 66 -3.40 13.30 6.48
C HIS A 66 -2.70 11.96 6.24
N ARG A 67 -3.07 10.91 7.00
CA ARG A 67 -2.50 9.55 6.85
C ARG A 67 -2.58 9.03 5.42
N PHE A 68 -3.76 9.12 4.81
CA PHE A 68 -3.94 8.70 3.42
C PHE A 68 -3.18 9.59 2.44
N THR A 69 -3.16 10.91 2.69
CA THR A 69 -2.49 11.87 1.81
C THR A 69 -0.97 11.66 1.80
N ALA A 70 -0.37 11.37 2.96
CA ALA A 70 1.05 11.04 3.08
C ALA A 70 1.41 9.75 2.32
N MET A 71 0.58 8.69 2.46
CA MET A 71 0.76 7.46 1.68
C MET A 71 0.68 7.73 0.17
N LEU A 72 -0.29 8.54 -0.26
CA LEU A 72 -0.47 8.89 -1.67
C LEU A 72 0.73 9.67 -2.21
N GLN A 73 1.25 10.64 -1.46
CA GLN A 73 2.44 11.42 -1.82
C GLN A 73 3.67 10.51 -2.02
N ARG A 74 3.92 9.59 -1.07
CA ARG A 74 5.00 8.61 -1.21
C ARG A 74 4.78 7.70 -2.40
N MET A 75 3.55 7.35 -2.79
CA MET A 75 3.32 6.54 -3.99
C MET A 75 3.60 7.31 -5.30
N PHE A 76 3.25 8.60 -5.36
CA PHE A 76 3.40 9.42 -6.58
C PHE A 76 4.77 10.07 -6.77
N GLY A 77 5.65 9.98 -5.76
CA GLY A 77 7.03 10.48 -5.85
C GLY A 77 7.20 11.94 -5.45
N ALA A 78 6.34 12.46 -4.58
CA ALA A 78 6.60 13.68 -3.83
C ALA A 78 7.50 13.41 -2.61
#